data_AF-A0AB38X6L2-F1
#
_entry.id   AF-A0AB38X6L2-F1
#
_cell.length_a   1.000
_cell.length_b   1.000
_cell.length_c   1.000
_cell.angle_alpha   90.00
_cell.angle_beta   90.00
_cell.angle_gamma   90.00
#
_symmetry.space_group_name_H-M   'P 1'
#
loop_
_entity.id
_entity.type
_entity.pdbx_description
1 polymer ?
#
loop_
_entity_poly.entity_id
_entity_poly.type
_entity_poly.pdbx_seq_one_letter_code
_entity_poly.pdbx_strand_id
1 'polypeptide(L)'
;MKLSTSRLVILLLSCLIFGFGIMKGQTAEASITTSGSTYTVTSGDDLFNLLTNNKNYWSSQNVPPTDLTIKVANTITLPGYDASLYSGLTNVKVDFQQHQFYAGNYVASRVLIPRTSSAQLTVANVNNTSNATTNQVTGVPNSAGTGTATAYLSTYYGMLFSSDFGLSGGTTSCAAQVTYDNVVYNMPNNLTYNQPLCTYFVPINFTGKNKIITAVSGQQVGEIANLKVSSGTTEIIGGDGSSGLAGGMFYPYYNNLNQADFPIDVAKGATLTLTNKDARAPMFAFIGIANSVTINNQGTLNLNATSAQTTLFGSGTKGVTLNASAQANTNINTAGAAFSNDMGTTKFIGNFADQSRTVLSSATSVFKNSSAWKNNSSLNVTTGAKIAAYSGGTQTGGLTDSSSHYIPVTFNGGSMAQGFLKPSAPSTTDDYTGLEPADSKFNAAGSTVNSNDLTNANNKGLLISAELLGTDLGAVDQYKWDYNIADLSEQPTLLPRTTGNDLYFRVIDTRSATPSFSVMASYTPAETQPFTMWFKNDQSAVQLSPTDQTVLSADQMTADNGVYTKTFDENTGLLLKASIAARAGSYTGKVVWTLVDGVH
;
A
#
# COMPACT_ATOMS: atom_id res chain seq x y z
N MET A 1 90.89 3.69 -9.32
CA MET A 1 89.97 4.78 -9.74
C MET A 1 89.86 4.70 -11.26
N LYS A 2 88.72 4.67 -11.95
CA LYS A 2 87.32 4.93 -11.60
C LYS A 2 86.40 4.15 -12.57
N LEU A 3 85.36 3.56 -11.97
CA LEU A 3 83.99 3.35 -12.46
C LEU A 3 83.79 2.62 -13.80
N SER A 4 83.69 1.29 -13.66
CA SER A 4 83.12 0.40 -14.65
C SER A 4 81.60 0.50 -14.73
N THR A 5 81.15 0.25 -15.95
CA THR A 5 79.87 -0.13 -16.58
C THR A 5 78.86 -0.96 -15.78
N SER A 6 79.04 -1.15 -14.47
CA SER A 6 78.21 -1.98 -13.59
C SER A 6 76.86 -1.35 -13.20
N ARG A 7 76.58 -0.10 -13.59
CA ARG A 7 75.32 0.60 -13.24
C ARG A 7 74.21 0.51 -14.28
N LEU A 8 74.50 0.12 -15.52
CA LEU A 8 73.47 0.01 -16.57
C LEU A 8 72.80 -1.37 -16.61
N VAL A 9 73.51 -2.43 -16.25
CA VAL A 9 72.96 -3.80 -16.21
C VAL A 9 72.11 -4.05 -14.96
N ILE A 10 72.41 -3.39 -13.85
CA ILE A 10 71.60 -3.49 -12.62
C ILE A 10 70.29 -2.70 -12.76
N LEU A 11 70.23 -1.64 -13.60
CA LEU A 11 68.99 -0.89 -13.85
C LEU A 11 68.01 -1.64 -14.76
N LEU A 12 68.51 -2.37 -15.77
CA LEU A 12 67.67 -3.19 -16.65
C LEU A 12 67.21 -4.50 -16.00
N LEU A 13 67.99 -5.06 -15.06
CA LEU A 13 67.56 -6.22 -14.27
C LEU A 13 66.62 -5.83 -13.11
N SER A 14 66.65 -4.59 -12.62
CA SER A 14 65.70 -4.11 -11.59
C SER A 14 64.34 -3.69 -12.16
N CYS A 15 64.23 -3.32 -13.45
CA CYS A 15 62.92 -3.08 -14.07
C CYS A 15 62.16 -4.38 -14.42
N LEU A 16 62.86 -5.50 -14.64
CA LEU A 16 62.23 -6.81 -14.90
C LEU A 16 61.86 -7.57 -13.61
N ILE A 17 62.48 -7.25 -12.47
CA ILE A 17 62.20 -7.89 -11.18
C ILE A 17 61.16 -7.11 -10.34
N PHE A 18 60.87 -5.84 -10.68
CA PHE A 18 59.78 -5.06 -10.07
C PHE A 18 58.44 -5.08 -10.85
N GLY A 19 58.38 -5.78 -11.99
CA GLY A 19 57.15 -5.95 -12.79
C GLY A 19 56.25 -7.13 -12.39
N PHE A 20 56.76 -8.05 -11.55
CA PHE A 20 55.96 -9.08 -10.89
C PHE A 20 55.78 -8.70 -9.42
N GLY A 21 54.98 -7.66 -9.20
CA GLY A 21 54.50 -7.33 -7.87
C GLY A 21 53.77 -8.53 -7.29
N ILE A 22 54.41 -9.16 -6.30
CA ILE A 22 53.82 -9.84 -5.14
C ILE A 22 52.34 -10.23 -5.36
N MET A 23 52.09 -11.22 -6.22
CA MET A 23 50.98 -12.13 -6.00
C MET A 23 51.44 -13.04 -4.86
N LYS A 24 51.34 -12.56 -3.63
CA LYS A 24 51.41 -13.43 -2.45
C LYS A 24 50.29 -14.43 -2.63
N GLY A 25 50.67 -15.65 -3.00
CA GLY A 25 49.76 -16.76 -3.23
C GLY A 25 48.86 -16.94 -2.01
N GLN A 26 47.65 -16.41 -2.11
CA GLN A 26 46.53 -16.93 -1.37
C GLN A 26 46.37 -18.36 -1.86
N THR A 27 46.42 -19.33 -0.96
CA THR A 27 45.77 -20.61 -1.21
C THR A 27 44.27 -20.32 -1.26
N ALA A 28 43.81 -19.81 -2.40
CA ALA A 28 42.44 -20.06 -2.83
C ALA A 28 42.29 -21.59 -2.77
N GLU A 29 41.42 -22.09 -1.90
CA GLU A 29 40.86 -23.42 -2.12
C GLU A 29 40.38 -23.40 -3.59
N ALA A 30 40.77 -24.39 -4.39
CA ALA A 30 40.81 -24.30 -5.86
C ALA A 30 39.48 -23.91 -6.57
N SER A 31 38.38 -23.80 -5.82
CA SER A 31 37.02 -23.44 -6.22
C SER A 31 36.58 -22.00 -5.89
N ILE A 32 37.35 -21.21 -5.12
CA ILE A 32 37.05 -19.80 -4.82
C ILE A 32 37.92 -18.89 -5.69
N THR A 33 37.29 -18.11 -6.57
CA THR A 33 38.00 -17.09 -7.38
C THR A 33 37.64 -15.68 -6.94
N THR A 34 38.60 -14.75 -6.99
CA THR A 34 38.45 -13.40 -6.44
C THR A 34 38.80 -12.32 -7.46
N SER A 35 38.04 -11.24 -7.45
CA SER A 35 38.28 -10.04 -8.26
C SER A 35 37.82 -8.81 -7.48
N GLY A 36 38.77 -8.09 -6.87
CA GLY A 36 38.47 -7.00 -5.96
C GLY A 36 37.66 -7.49 -4.76
N SER A 37 36.49 -6.89 -4.53
CA SER A 37 35.55 -7.31 -3.47
C SER A 37 34.52 -8.35 -3.91
N THR A 38 34.67 -8.90 -5.11
CA THR A 38 33.81 -9.97 -5.65
C THR A 38 34.50 -11.32 -5.55
N TYR A 39 33.80 -12.28 -4.95
CA TYR A 39 34.24 -13.67 -4.78
C TYR A 39 33.26 -14.54 -5.57
N THR A 40 33.75 -15.56 -6.25
CA THR A 40 32.91 -16.52 -6.97
C THR A 40 33.14 -17.90 -6.39
N VAL A 41 32.05 -18.60 -6.09
CA VAL A 41 32.03 -19.95 -5.50
C VAL A 41 31.26 -20.90 -6.40
N THR A 42 31.63 -22.18 -6.35
CA THR A 42 30.96 -23.25 -7.11
C THR A 42 30.37 -24.36 -6.23
N SER A 43 30.43 -24.21 -4.91
CA SER A 43 29.96 -25.20 -3.94
C SER A 43 29.33 -24.53 -2.71
N GLY A 44 28.52 -25.28 -1.97
CA GLY A 44 27.92 -24.79 -0.73
C GLY A 44 28.92 -24.69 0.41
N ASP A 45 29.92 -25.59 0.45
CA ASP A 45 30.99 -25.54 1.44
C ASP A 45 31.81 -24.25 1.29
N ASP A 46 32.14 -23.84 0.06
CA ASP A 46 32.87 -22.60 -0.20
C ASP A 46 32.07 -21.35 0.19
N LEU A 47 30.78 -21.34 -0.11
CA LEU A 47 29.88 -20.26 0.30
C LEU A 47 29.87 -20.13 1.83
N PHE A 48 29.74 -21.24 2.56
CA PHE A 48 29.76 -21.23 4.02
C PHE A 48 31.12 -20.80 4.56
N ASN A 49 32.23 -21.25 3.96
CA ASN A 49 33.58 -20.84 4.39
C ASN A 49 33.75 -19.31 4.33
N LEU A 50 33.23 -18.65 3.28
CA LEU A 50 33.27 -17.20 3.15
C LEU A 50 32.33 -16.49 4.15
N LEU A 51 31.16 -17.06 4.44
CA LEU A 51 30.17 -16.41 5.31
C LEU A 51 30.45 -16.62 6.81
N THR A 52 31.04 -17.74 7.19
CA THR A 52 31.14 -18.17 8.60
C THR A 52 32.57 -18.27 9.10
N ASN A 53 33.55 -18.20 8.19
CA ASN A 53 34.96 -18.33 8.48
C ASN A 53 35.40 -19.68 9.09
N ASN A 54 34.65 -20.78 8.85
CA ASN A 54 34.89 -22.08 9.49
C ASN A 54 36.25 -22.72 9.14
N LYS A 55 36.88 -22.32 8.03
CA LYS A 55 38.22 -22.76 7.62
C LYS A 55 39.29 -21.67 7.76
N ASN A 56 39.00 -20.60 8.53
CA ASN A 56 39.90 -19.45 8.70
C ASN A 56 40.28 -18.78 7.37
N TYR A 57 39.33 -18.70 6.42
CA TYR A 57 39.52 -17.96 5.17
C TYR A 57 39.85 -16.49 5.45
N TRP A 58 39.09 -15.88 6.37
CA TRP A 58 39.36 -14.55 6.90
C TRP A 58 40.32 -14.63 8.08
N SER A 59 41.29 -13.72 8.08
CA SER A 59 42.33 -13.61 9.12
C SER A 59 42.82 -12.16 9.22
N SER A 60 43.73 -11.88 10.14
CA SER A 60 44.41 -10.57 10.20
C SER A 60 45.17 -10.22 8.93
N GLN A 61 45.52 -11.21 8.10
CA GLN A 61 46.21 -11.05 6.83
C GLN A 61 45.27 -11.06 5.61
N ASN A 62 44.03 -11.51 5.80
CA ASN A 62 42.98 -11.55 4.78
C ASN A 62 41.68 -11.07 5.41
N VAL A 63 41.52 -9.75 5.48
CA VAL A 63 40.38 -9.11 6.12
C VAL A 63 39.23 -9.01 5.10
N PRO A 64 37.98 -9.30 5.49
CA PRO A 64 36.86 -9.14 4.56
C PRO A 64 36.70 -7.68 4.12
N PRO A 65 36.37 -7.41 2.85
CA PRO A 65 36.03 -6.08 2.41
C PRO A 65 34.74 -5.61 3.11
N THR A 66 34.59 -4.29 3.27
CA THR A 66 33.37 -3.69 3.83
C THR A 66 32.13 -4.08 3.01
N ASP A 67 32.25 -4.02 1.68
CA ASP A 67 31.22 -4.40 0.71
C ASP A 67 31.64 -5.67 -0.03
N LEU A 68 31.20 -6.82 0.46
CA LEU A 68 31.50 -8.14 -0.08
C LEU A 68 30.39 -8.60 -1.04
N THR A 69 30.76 -8.98 -2.26
CA THR A 69 29.85 -9.70 -3.18
C THR A 69 30.33 -11.13 -3.38
N ILE A 70 29.45 -12.11 -3.17
CA ILE A 70 29.71 -13.52 -3.44
C ILE A 70 28.78 -13.95 -4.57
N LYS A 71 29.34 -14.36 -5.72
CA LYS A 71 28.62 -14.93 -6.85
C LYS A 71 28.62 -16.45 -6.74
N VAL A 72 27.45 -17.07 -6.79
CA VAL A 72 27.31 -18.52 -6.88
C VAL A 72 27.16 -18.88 -8.35
N ALA A 73 28.16 -19.53 -8.94
CA ALA A 73 28.27 -19.70 -10.39
C ALA A 73 27.54 -20.93 -10.96
N ASN A 74 26.89 -21.71 -10.10
CA ASN A 74 26.17 -22.94 -10.45
C ASN A 74 25.09 -23.24 -9.41
N THR A 75 24.26 -24.25 -9.69
CA THR A 75 23.37 -24.83 -8.67
C THR A 75 24.21 -25.54 -7.61
N ILE A 76 23.94 -25.26 -6.34
CA ILE A 76 24.70 -25.79 -5.19
C ILE A 76 23.79 -26.48 -4.17
N THR A 77 24.37 -27.33 -3.34
CA THR A 77 23.72 -27.83 -2.13
C THR A 77 24.39 -27.19 -0.92
N LEU A 78 23.62 -26.51 -0.08
CA LEU A 78 24.11 -25.92 1.16
C LEU A 78 24.52 -27.04 2.15
N PRO A 79 25.56 -26.85 2.97
CA PRO A 79 26.00 -27.86 3.93
C PRO A 79 24.89 -28.25 4.92
N GLY A 80 24.85 -29.50 5.37
CA GLY A 80 23.79 -30.03 6.25
C GLY A 80 23.85 -29.57 7.72
N TYR A 81 24.53 -28.47 8.02
CA TYR A 81 24.75 -27.94 9.37
C TYR A 81 24.49 -26.43 9.43
N ASP A 82 24.32 -25.92 10.65
CA ASP A 82 24.22 -24.50 10.94
C ASP A 82 25.60 -23.93 11.31
N ALA A 83 25.87 -22.69 10.92
CA ALA A 83 27.10 -22.00 11.31
C ALA A 83 26.88 -20.50 11.50
N SER A 84 27.56 -19.91 12.48
CA SER A 84 27.38 -18.49 12.80
C SER A 84 28.03 -17.58 11.75
N LEU A 85 27.35 -16.49 11.41
CA LEU A 85 27.91 -15.43 10.57
C LEU A 85 29.20 -14.90 11.19
N TYR A 86 30.24 -14.76 10.37
CA TYR A 86 31.50 -14.20 10.81
C TYR A 86 31.33 -12.71 11.19
N SER A 87 31.76 -12.35 12.40
CA SER A 87 31.57 -11.00 12.95
C SER A 87 32.33 -9.89 12.22
N GLY A 88 33.32 -10.24 11.38
CA GLY A 88 34.04 -9.27 10.55
C GLY A 88 33.27 -8.81 9.30
N LEU A 89 32.13 -9.43 8.98
CA LEU A 89 31.33 -9.08 7.80
C LEU A 89 30.38 -7.92 8.10
N THR A 90 30.35 -6.92 7.21
CA THR A 90 29.50 -5.73 7.34
C THR A 90 28.40 -5.70 6.28
N ASN A 91 28.73 -5.48 5.01
CA ASN A 91 27.76 -5.51 3.91
C ASN A 91 28.06 -6.71 3.01
N VAL A 92 27.12 -7.65 2.90
CA VAL A 92 27.33 -8.89 2.13
C VAL A 92 26.19 -9.08 1.15
N LYS A 93 26.52 -9.23 -0.14
CA LYS A 93 25.58 -9.66 -1.17
C LYS A 93 25.95 -11.06 -1.66
N VAL A 94 25.05 -12.02 -1.49
CA VAL A 94 25.14 -13.34 -2.11
C VAL A 94 24.24 -13.34 -3.34
N ASP A 95 24.85 -13.33 -4.51
CA ASP A 95 24.20 -13.34 -5.82
C ASP A 95 24.20 -14.76 -6.37
N PHE A 96 23.03 -15.40 -6.39
CA PHE A 96 22.86 -16.76 -6.92
C PHE A 96 22.86 -16.83 -8.44
N GLN A 97 22.94 -15.70 -9.14
CA GLN A 97 23.01 -15.63 -10.61
C GLN A 97 21.92 -16.45 -11.33
N GLN A 98 20.71 -16.48 -10.76
CA GLN A 98 19.56 -17.26 -11.25
C GLN A 98 19.72 -18.79 -11.12
N HIS A 99 20.68 -19.26 -10.32
CA HIS A 99 20.79 -20.67 -9.96
C HIS A 99 19.90 -21.03 -8.77
N GLN A 100 19.55 -22.31 -8.71
CA GLN A 100 18.88 -22.92 -7.57
C GLN A 100 19.89 -23.28 -6.48
N PHE A 101 19.43 -23.37 -5.24
CA PHE A 101 20.14 -24.11 -4.19
C PHE A 101 19.27 -25.20 -3.57
N TYR A 102 19.90 -26.23 -3.02
CA TYR A 102 19.27 -27.26 -2.19
C TYR A 102 19.77 -27.15 -0.75
N ALA A 103 18.99 -27.61 0.22
CA ALA A 103 19.45 -27.76 1.59
C ALA A 103 20.02 -29.18 1.79
N GLY A 104 21.23 -29.31 2.31
CA GLY A 104 21.76 -30.61 2.73
C GLY A 104 20.95 -31.22 3.89
N ASN A 105 20.31 -30.37 4.69
CA ASN A 105 19.38 -30.76 5.75
C ASN A 105 18.30 -29.68 5.92
N TYR A 106 17.02 -30.06 5.84
CA TYR A 106 15.90 -29.12 5.90
C TYR A 106 15.78 -28.37 7.24
N VAL A 107 16.21 -28.97 8.37
CA VAL A 107 16.25 -28.30 9.69
C VAL A 107 17.58 -27.61 10.01
N ALA A 108 18.51 -27.58 9.04
CA ALA A 108 19.78 -26.87 9.17
C ALA A 108 20.08 -26.12 7.85
N SER A 109 21.33 -26.08 7.40
CA SER A 109 21.71 -25.48 6.12
C SER A 109 21.51 -23.96 6.06
N ARG A 110 21.78 -23.28 7.18
CA ARG A 110 21.68 -21.83 7.30
C ARG A 110 22.90 -21.22 8.00
N VAL A 111 23.12 -19.94 7.69
CA VAL A 111 24.06 -19.07 8.39
C VAL A 111 23.28 -18.31 9.45
N LEU A 112 23.64 -18.55 10.72
CA LEU A 112 23.00 -17.95 11.89
C LEU A 112 23.53 -16.54 12.15
N ILE A 113 22.64 -15.55 12.13
CA ILE A 113 22.95 -14.16 12.44
C ILE A 113 22.92 -13.97 13.97
N PRO A 114 24.04 -13.60 14.60
CA PRO A 114 24.07 -13.31 16.03
C PRO A 114 23.25 -12.07 16.38
N ARG A 115 22.64 -12.04 17.58
CA ARG A 115 21.87 -10.89 18.07
C ARG A 115 22.63 -9.56 18.07
N THR A 116 23.95 -9.61 18.23
CA THR A 116 24.84 -8.43 18.26
C THR A 116 25.30 -7.99 16.87
N SER A 117 24.88 -8.68 15.80
CA SER A 117 25.26 -8.34 14.44
C SER A 117 24.61 -7.03 14.00
N SER A 118 25.37 -6.25 13.22
CA SER A 118 24.90 -5.09 12.47
C SER A 118 24.98 -5.29 10.96
N ALA A 119 25.27 -6.52 10.51
CA ALA A 119 25.52 -6.82 9.11
C ALA A 119 24.27 -6.57 8.23
N GLN A 120 24.48 -5.95 7.07
CA GLN A 120 23.46 -5.79 6.04
C GLN A 120 23.67 -6.86 4.98
N LEU A 121 22.75 -7.83 4.94
CA LEU A 121 22.88 -9.04 4.13
C LEU A 121 21.89 -8.97 2.99
N THR A 122 22.31 -9.34 1.78
CA THR A 122 21.45 -9.43 0.60
C THR A 122 21.54 -10.82 0.00
N VAL A 123 20.38 -11.46 -0.22
CA VAL A 123 20.23 -12.68 -1.00
C VAL A 123 19.60 -12.28 -2.33
N ALA A 124 20.36 -12.39 -3.41
CA ALA A 124 19.98 -11.87 -4.71
C ALA A 124 19.88 -12.96 -5.79
N ASN A 125 18.99 -12.74 -6.76
CA ASN A 125 18.88 -13.52 -7.99
C ASN A 125 18.75 -15.04 -7.74
N VAL A 126 17.96 -15.43 -6.75
CA VAL A 126 17.66 -16.84 -6.48
C VAL A 126 16.59 -17.33 -7.45
N ASN A 127 16.74 -18.55 -7.97
CA ASN A 127 15.69 -19.22 -8.75
C ASN A 127 15.51 -20.66 -8.24
N ASN A 128 14.80 -20.79 -7.12
CA ASN A 128 14.42 -22.07 -6.53
C ASN A 128 13.01 -22.43 -6.99
N THR A 129 12.88 -23.25 -8.03
CA THR A 129 11.58 -23.67 -8.56
C THR A 129 11.49 -25.19 -8.61
N SER A 130 10.43 -25.77 -8.05
CA SER A 130 10.15 -27.20 -8.19
C SER A 130 8.66 -27.47 -8.10
N ASN A 131 8.17 -28.43 -8.89
CA ASN A 131 6.83 -29.00 -8.79
C ASN A 131 6.86 -30.42 -8.20
N ALA A 132 7.92 -30.78 -7.49
CA ALA A 132 7.98 -32.06 -6.80
C ALA A 132 6.91 -32.14 -5.70
N THR A 133 6.45 -33.35 -5.40
CA THR A 133 5.54 -33.64 -4.28
C THR A 133 6.27 -34.27 -3.09
N THR A 134 7.59 -34.45 -3.20
CA THR A 134 8.47 -34.97 -2.16
C THR A 134 9.56 -33.95 -1.89
N ASN A 135 9.91 -33.74 -0.62
CA ASN A 135 10.93 -32.73 -0.28
C ASN A 135 12.37 -33.19 -0.61
N GLN A 136 12.62 -34.49 -0.60
CA GLN A 136 13.94 -35.04 -0.96
C GLN A 136 14.10 -35.19 -2.47
N VAL A 137 15.30 -34.88 -2.95
CA VAL A 137 15.73 -35.05 -4.35
C VAL A 137 17.11 -35.71 -4.38
N THR A 138 17.30 -36.66 -5.30
CA THR A 138 18.56 -37.38 -5.50
C THR A 138 19.25 -36.90 -6.77
N GLY A 139 20.56 -37.12 -6.89
CA GLY A 139 21.32 -36.78 -8.10
C GLY A 139 21.68 -35.30 -8.23
N VAL A 140 21.52 -34.52 -7.17
CA VAL A 140 21.94 -33.11 -7.11
C VAL A 140 23.40 -33.01 -6.65
N PRO A 141 24.12 -31.89 -6.86
CA PRO A 141 25.48 -31.74 -6.37
C PRO A 141 25.59 -31.98 -4.85
N ASN A 142 26.65 -32.63 -4.37
CA ASN A 142 26.98 -32.65 -2.95
C ASN A 142 27.46 -31.26 -2.49
N SER A 143 27.55 -31.01 -1.18
CA SER A 143 27.89 -29.67 -0.67
C SER A 143 29.30 -29.20 -1.06
N ALA A 144 30.22 -30.14 -1.23
CA ALA A 144 31.58 -29.91 -1.73
C ALA A 144 31.66 -29.64 -3.24
N GLY A 145 30.59 -29.87 -4.00
CA GLY A 145 30.56 -29.69 -5.46
C GLY A 145 31.38 -30.70 -6.28
N THR A 146 31.81 -31.82 -5.69
CA THR A 146 32.69 -32.82 -6.30
C THR A 146 31.98 -34.09 -6.76
N GLY A 147 30.68 -34.21 -6.49
CA GLY A 147 29.88 -35.38 -6.85
C GLY A 147 28.39 -35.12 -6.62
N THR A 148 27.59 -36.19 -6.57
CA THR A 148 26.15 -36.11 -6.35
C THR A 148 25.73 -36.57 -4.95
N ALA A 149 24.62 -36.06 -4.43
CA ALA A 149 24.04 -36.42 -3.14
C ALA A 149 22.50 -36.47 -3.20
N THR A 150 21.91 -36.85 -2.07
CA THR A 150 20.49 -36.58 -1.77
C THR A 150 20.43 -35.30 -0.96
N ALA A 151 19.50 -34.40 -1.30
CA ALA A 151 19.29 -33.13 -0.61
C ALA A 151 17.79 -32.80 -0.51
N TYR A 152 17.47 -31.64 0.04
CA TYR A 152 16.12 -31.13 0.22
C TYR A 152 15.85 -29.93 -0.69
N LEU A 153 14.63 -29.88 -1.23
CA LEU A 153 14.16 -28.80 -2.11
C LEU A 153 13.76 -27.56 -1.32
N SER A 154 13.16 -27.75 -0.13
CA SER A 154 12.73 -26.67 0.76
C SER A 154 13.62 -26.52 1.98
N THR A 155 13.48 -25.36 2.63
CA THR A 155 14.12 -25.06 3.92
C THR A 155 13.06 -24.90 5.00
N TYR A 156 13.39 -25.27 6.25
CA TYR A 156 12.51 -25.05 7.40
C TYR A 156 12.83 -23.74 8.13
N TYR A 157 14.07 -23.26 8.02
CA TYR A 157 14.54 -22.10 8.78
C TYR A 157 15.16 -21.02 7.89
N GLY A 158 14.44 -20.63 6.84
CA GLY A 158 14.82 -19.48 6.04
C GLY A 158 15.69 -19.79 4.82
N MET A 159 15.81 -18.82 3.92
CA MET A 159 16.66 -18.88 2.72
C MET A 159 18.05 -18.34 3.05
N LEU A 160 19.03 -19.25 3.25
CA LEU A 160 20.44 -19.01 3.58
C LEU A 160 20.73 -18.35 4.93
N PHE A 161 20.14 -17.19 5.21
CA PHE A 161 20.33 -16.46 6.46
C PHE A 161 19.10 -16.57 7.36
N SER A 162 19.34 -16.83 8.64
CA SER A 162 18.32 -16.87 9.69
C SER A 162 18.97 -16.46 10.99
N SER A 163 18.19 -16.20 12.03
CA SER A 163 18.72 -16.20 13.39
C SER A 163 18.27 -17.43 14.16
N ASP A 164 18.77 -17.57 15.39
CA ASP A 164 18.40 -18.68 16.27
C ASP A 164 17.06 -18.39 16.97
N PHE A 165 16.09 -19.28 16.74
CA PHE A 165 14.79 -19.30 17.41
C PHE A 165 14.91 -19.12 18.93
N GLY A 166 15.83 -19.85 19.58
CA GLY A 166 15.97 -19.90 21.03
C GLY A 166 16.40 -18.58 21.66
N LEU A 167 16.97 -17.66 20.86
CA LEU A 167 17.41 -16.34 21.32
C LEU A 167 16.31 -15.27 21.22
N SER A 168 15.16 -15.58 20.60
CA SER A 168 14.10 -14.60 20.34
C SER A 168 13.51 -14.01 21.63
N GLY A 169 13.33 -14.80 22.68
CA GLY A 169 12.73 -14.35 23.95
C GLY A 169 13.65 -13.47 24.81
N GLY A 170 14.95 -13.39 24.48
CA GLY A 170 15.92 -12.57 25.20
C GLY A 170 16.54 -11.45 24.35
N THR A 171 16.00 -11.21 23.16
CA THR A 171 16.50 -10.19 22.23
C THR A 171 15.56 -8.99 22.26
N THR A 172 16.08 -7.78 22.45
CA THR A 172 15.26 -6.55 22.45
C THR A 172 15.37 -5.75 21.16
N SER A 173 16.45 -5.94 20.40
CA SER A 173 16.65 -5.37 19.07
C SER A 173 17.79 -6.09 18.35
N CYS A 174 17.83 -5.99 17.01
CA CYS A 174 18.96 -6.41 16.19
C CYS A 174 19.18 -5.38 15.08
N ALA A 175 20.43 -4.96 14.85
CA ALA A 175 20.77 -3.95 13.85
C ALA A 175 21.01 -4.56 12.45
N ALA A 176 21.16 -5.88 12.36
CA ALA A 176 21.28 -6.58 11.09
C ALA A 176 19.96 -6.54 10.31
N GLN A 177 20.04 -6.75 8.99
CA GLN A 177 18.88 -6.90 8.13
C GLN A 177 19.19 -7.88 7.00
N VAL A 178 18.18 -8.65 6.58
CA VAL A 178 18.24 -9.50 5.37
C VAL A 178 17.39 -8.88 4.26
N THR A 179 18.00 -8.53 3.14
CA THR A 179 17.32 -8.07 1.92
C THR A 179 17.20 -9.22 0.92
N TYR A 180 16.00 -9.50 0.43
CA TYR A 180 15.76 -10.39 -0.70
C TYR A 180 15.59 -9.55 -1.97
N ASP A 181 16.45 -9.77 -2.97
CA ASP A 181 16.51 -8.99 -4.21
C ASP A 181 16.36 -9.89 -5.45
N ASN A 182 15.26 -9.75 -6.19
CA ASN A 182 14.97 -10.59 -7.36
C ASN A 182 14.94 -12.11 -7.03
N VAL A 183 14.29 -12.48 -5.94
CA VAL A 183 14.18 -13.88 -5.47
C VAL A 183 12.93 -14.54 -6.02
N VAL A 184 13.11 -15.66 -6.72
CA VAL A 184 12.04 -16.61 -7.09
C VAL A 184 12.21 -17.86 -6.24
N TYR A 185 11.26 -18.07 -5.31
CA TYR A 185 11.09 -19.30 -4.54
C TYR A 185 9.69 -19.85 -4.85
N ASN A 186 9.60 -20.81 -5.76
CA ASN A 186 8.34 -21.33 -6.26
C ASN A 186 8.22 -22.83 -5.97
N MET A 187 7.62 -23.15 -4.81
CA MET A 187 7.37 -24.51 -4.34
C MET A 187 5.85 -24.69 -4.09
N PRO A 188 5.03 -24.78 -5.15
CA PRO A 188 3.56 -24.73 -5.08
C PRO A 188 2.90 -26.04 -4.61
N ASN A 189 3.68 -27.10 -4.38
CA ASN A 189 3.17 -28.38 -3.89
C ASN A 189 3.50 -28.58 -2.41
N ASN A 190 2.68 -29.38 -1.73
CA ASN A 190 2.83 -29.71 -0.32
C ASN A 190 4.16 -30.46 -0.09
N LEU A 191 5.18 -29.73 0.39
CA LEU A 191 6.50 -30.26 0.74
C LEU A 191 6.69 -30.13 2.24
N THR A 192 6.94 -31.25 2.95
CA THR A 192 7.15 -31.25 4.41
C THR A 192 8.24 -30.26 4.83
N TYR A 193 7.92 -29.36 5.77
CA TYR A 193 8.84 -28.32 6.30
C TYR A 193 9.32 -27.32 5.24
N ASN A 194 8.42 -26.43 4.81
CA ASN A 194 8.66 -25.42 3.77
C ASN A 194 8.36 -24.00 4.27
N GLN A 195 9.35 -23.37 4.90
CA GLN A 195 9.26 -22.08 5.58
C GLN A 195 10.47 -21.20 5.19
N PRO A 196 10.46 -20.64 3.97
CA PRO A 196 11.59 -19.94 3.38
C PRO A 196 11.88 -18.57 4.01
N LEU A 197 10.96 -18.01 4.80
CA LEU A 197 11.11 -16.71 5.43
C LEU A 197 11.20 -16.85 6.96
N CYS A 198 12.32 -17.36 7.46
CA CYS A 198 12.52 -17.53 8.89
C CYS A 198 13.77 -16.75 9.32
N THR A 199 13.56 -15.59 9.95
CA THR A 199 14.64 -14.73 10.44
C THR A 199 14.42 -14.26 11.87
N TYR A 200 13.29 -14.65 12.48
CA TYR A 200 12.88 -14.36 13.85
C TYR A 200 12.98 -12.88 14.21
N PHE A 201 14.05 -12.48 14.88
CA PHE A 201 14.29 -11.12 15.37
C PHE A 201 15.08 -10.25 14.39
N VAL A 202 15.62 -10.82 13.31
CA VAL A 202 16.32 -10.06 12.28
C VAL A 202 15.30 -9.56 11.27
N PRO A 203 15.16 -8.24 11.07
CA PRO A 203 14.22 -7.69 10.12
C PRO A 203 14.59 -8.06 8.67
N ILE A 204 13.56 -8.18 7.84
CA ILE A 204 13.69 -8.43 6.41
C ILE A 204 13.28 -7.21 5.58
N ASN A 205 13.79 -7.17 4.36
CA ASN A 205 13.47 -6.18 3.34
C ASN A 205 13.40 -6.85 1.97
N PHE A 206 12.57 -6.31 1.08
CA PHE A 206 12.48 -6.75 -0.30
C PHE A 206 12.81 -5.62 -1.28
N THR A 207 13.56 -5.95 -2.31
CA THR A 207 13.85 -5.08 -3.47
C THR A 207 13.71 -5.87 -4.77
N GLY A 208 13.55 -5.18 -5.90
CA GLY A 208 13.44 -5.86 -7.20
C GLY A 208 12.14 -6.67 -7.34
N LYS A 209 12.17 -7.80 -8.07
CA LYS A 209 10.99 -8.64 -8.33
C LYS A 209 11.06 -9.95 -7.56
N ASN A 210 10.31 -10.06 -6.47
CA ASN A 210 10.29 -11.24 -5.61
C ASN A 210 8.98 -12.01 -5.78
N LYS A 211 9.09 -13.34 -5.83
CA LYS A 211 7.96 -14.26 -5.87
C LYS A 211 8.23 -15.43 -4.95
N ILE A 212 7.44 -15.56 -3.88
CA ILE A 212 7.57 -16.62 -2.89
C ILE A 212 6.24 -17.38 -2.84
N ILE A 213 6.23 -18.63 -3.27
CA ILE A 213 5.08 -19.51 -3.23
C ILE A 213 5.44 -20.73 -2.40
N THR A 214 4.67 -20.98 -1.36
CA THR A 214 4.71 -22.23 -0.60
C THR A 214 3.31 -22.83 -0.48
N ALA A 215 3.18 -24.11 -0.81
CA ALA A 215 2.02 -24.89 -0.38
C ALA A 215 2.21 -25.41 1.06
N VAL A 216 1.12 -25.84 1.67
CA VAL A 216 1.03 -26.22 3.09
C VAL A 216 1.72 -27.54 3.37
N SER A 217 2.36 -27.66 4.54
CA SER A 217 2.77 -28.95 5.15
C SER A 217 3.06 -28.83 6.66
N GLY A 218 2.11 -28.26 7.41
CA GLY A 218 2.20 -28.18 8.86
C GLY A 218 3.01 -27.01 9.42
N GLN A 219 3.45 -26.04 8.59
CA GLN A 219 4.29 -24.91 9.00
C GLN A 219 3.90 -23.62 8.29
N GLN A 220 4.33 -22.46 8.81
CA GLN A 220 4.05 -21.14 8.25
C GLN A 220 4.92 -20.86 7.01
N VAL A 221 4.59 -19.83 6.23
CA VAL A 221 5.50 -19.30 5.19
C VAL A 221 6.73 -18.68 5.86
N GLY A 222 6.52 -18.04 7.00
CA GLY A 222 7.61 -17.39 7.72
C GLY A 222 7.37 -17.05 9.18
N GLU A 223 8.49 -16.99 9.90
CA GLU A 223 8.63 -16.46 11.25
C GLU A 223 9.59 -15.27 11.19
N ILE A 224 9.02 -14.06 11.18
CA ILE A 224 9.72 -12.81 10.81
C ILE A 224 9.37 -11.67 11.77
N ALA A 225 10.28 -10.70 11.90
CA ALA A 225 10.10 -9.53 12.75
C ALA A 225 9.26 -8.40 12.13
N ASN A 226 9.19 -8.37 10.79
CA ASN A 226 8.51 -7.35 10.00
C ASN A 226 8.23 -7.84 8.57
N LEU A 227 7.52 -7.03 7.79
CA LEU A 227 7.49 -7.10 6.32
C LEU A 227 7.82 -5.72 5.75
N LYS A 228 8.85 -5.61 4.91
CA LYS A 228 9.22 -4.34 4.29
C LYS A 228 9.50 -4.51 2.80
N VAL A 229 8.87 -3.70 1.95
CA VAL A 229 9.19 -3.62 0.52
C VAL A 229 9.67 -2.21 0.22
N SER A 230 10.97 -2.07 0.00
CA SER A 230 11.60 -0.77 -0.27
C SER A 230 11.50 -0.37 -1.74
N SER A 231 11.47 -1.32 -2.66
CA SER A 231 11.31 -1.07 -4.09
C SER A 231 10.85 -2.32 -4.85
N GLY A 232 10.26 -2.12 -6.02
CA GLY A 232 9.85 -3.22 -6.90
C GLY A 232 8.57 -3.92 -6.46
N THR A 233 8.45 -5.20 -6.77
CA THR A 233 7.22 -5.99 -6.59
C THR A 233 7.52 -7.26 -5.83
N THR A 234 6.82 -7.49 -4.73
CA THR A 234 6.90 -8.72 -3.95
C THR A 234 5.54 -9.40 -3.88
N GLU A 235 5.48 -10.64 -4.34
CA GLU A 235 4.32 -11.52 -4.22
C GLU A 235 4.65 -12.68 -3.28
N ILE A 236 3.83 -12.90 -2.26
CA ILE A 236 3.94 -14.04 -1.35
C ILE A 236 2.60 -14.77 -1.30
N ILE A 237 2.61 -16.06 -1.63
CA ILE A 237 1.44 -16.93 -1.59
C ILE A 237 1.72 -18.08 -0.62
N GLY A 238 0.86 -18.22 0.38
CA GLY A 238 0.94 -19.29 1.36
C GLY A 238 -0.31 -20.16 1.33
N GLY A 239 -0.12 -21.47 1.44
CA GLY A 239 -1.20 -22.47 1.45
C GLY A 239 -1.71 -22.87 0.07
N ASP A 240 -2.56 -23.88 0.04
CA ASP A 240 -3.04 -24.52 -1.20
C ASP A 240 -4.56 -24.73 -1.25
N GLY A 241 -5.32 -24.18 -0.30
CA GLY A 241 -6.75 -24.42 -0.14
C GLY A 241 -7.10 -25.45 0.93
N SER A 242 -6.13 -26.20 1.46
CA SER A 242 -6.32 -27.10 2.59
C SER A 242 -6.00 -26.44 3.95
N SER A 243 -6.27 -27.14 5.06
CA SER A 243 -5.95 -26.69 6.41
C SER A 243 -4.61 -27.29 6.85
N GLY A 244 -3.52 -26.59 6.58
CA GLY A 244 -2.19 -27.15 6.81
C GLY A 244 -1.17 -26.19 7.38
N LEU A 245 -1.44 -24.89 7.49
CA LEU A 245 -0.51 -23.96 8.14
C LEU A 245 -0.64 -24.09 9.66
N ALA A 246 0.49 -24.13 10.37
CA ALA A 246 0.49 -24.07 11.82
C ALA A 246 0.24 -22.63 12.28
N GLY A 247 -0.93 -22.33 12.81
CA GLY A 247 -1.23 -21.03 13.42
C GLY A 247 -1.54 -19.91 12.42
N GLY A 248 -0.69 -19.62 11.43
CA GLY A 248 -0.89 -18.54 10.44
C GLY A 248 0.04 -18.61 9.22
N MET A 249 -0.18 -17.78 8.19
CA MET A 249 0.75 -17.64 7.06
C MET A 249 2.08 -17.04 7.51
N PHE A 250 2.02 -16.04 8.37
CA PHE A 250 3.16 -15.49 9.09
C PHE A 250 2.93 -15.61 10.58
N TYR A 251 3.98 -16.01 11.29
CA TYR A 251 4.01 -16.00 12.74
C TYR A 251 5.09 -15.04 13.24
N PRO A 252 4.75 -13.80 13.66
CA PRO A 252 5.70 -12.84 14.20
C PRO A 252 6.22 -13.22 15.60
N TYR A 253 6.99 -14.31 15.67
CA TYR A 253 7.40 -14.96 16.92
C TYR A 253 8.18 -14.03 17.86
N TYR A 254 9.14 -13.29 17.30
CA TYR A 254 9.93 -12.30 18.04
C TYR A 254 9.04 -11.21 18.65
N ASN A 255 8.15 -10.63 17.84
CA ASN A 255 7.24 -9.56 18.26
C ASN A 255 6.31 -10.08 19.36
N ASN A 256 5.83 -11.31 19.18
CA ASN A 256 4.98 -12.01 20.14
C ASN A 256 5.61 -12.09 21.54
N LEU A 257 6.83 -12.63 21.62
CA LEU A 257 7.54 -12.81 22.90
C LEU A 257 7.93 -11.49 23.57
N ASN A 258 8.22 -10.45 22.78
CA ASN A 258 8.75 -9.18 23.29
C ASN A 258 7.69 -8.08 23.42
N GLN A 259 6.42 -8.40 23.19
CA GLN A 259 5.33 -7.40 23.18
C GLN A 259 5.58 -6.25 22.20
N ALA A 260 6.26 -6.53 21.09
CA ALA A 260 6.61 -5.53 20.09
C ALA A 260 5.54 -5.44 19.01
N ASP A 261 5.38 -4.25 18.45
CA ASP A 261 4.54 -4.04 17.26
C ASP A 261 5.14 -4.79 16.06
N PHE A 262 4.29 -5.33 15.18
CA PHE A 262 4.72 -5.95 13.93
C PHE A 262 4.52 -4.95 12.77
N PRO A 263 5.60 -4.36 12.22
CA PRO A 263 5.49 -3.38 11.16
C PRO A 263 5.41 -4.03 9.77
N ILE A 264 4.53 -3.49 8.94
CA ILE A 264 4.41 -3.76 7.51
C ILE A 264 4.62 -2.44 6.76
N ASP A 265 5.71 -2.30 6.03
CA ASP A 265 6.06 -1.07 5.32
C ASP A 265 6.13 -1.30 3.80
N VAL A 266 5.36 -0.52 3.03
CA VAL A 266 5.39 -0.53 1.56
C VAL A 266 5.78 0.86 1.08
N ALA A 267 6.96 0.98 0.47
CA ALA A 267 7.47 2.25 -0.01
C ALA A 267 6.74 2.78 -1.24
N LYS A 268 6.90 4.08 -1.52
CA LYS A 268 6.35 4.71 -2.73
C LYS A 268 6.87 4.02 -3.99
N GLY A 269 5.96 3.66 -4.90
CA GLY A 269 6.27 2.92 -6.13
C GLY A 269 6.55 1.43 -5.94
N ALA A 270 6.55 0.91 -4.70
CA ALA A 270 6.66 -0.51 -4.43
C ALA A 270 5.28 -1.19 -4.40
N THR A 271 5.26 -2.51 -4.60
CA THR A 271 4.06 -3.34 -4.48
C THR A 271 4.31 -4.53 -3.57
N LEU A 272 3.41 -4.74 -2.60
CA LEU A 272 3.35 -5.95 -1.78
C LEU A 272 2.01 -6.65 -2.05
N THR A 273 2.07 -7.92 -2.45
CA THR A 273 0.90 -8.79 -2.59
C THR A 273 1.06 -10.00 -1.69
N LEU A 274 0.15 -10.16 -0.73
CA LEU A 274 0.06 -11.32 0.13
C LEU A 274 -1.22 -12.08 -0.18
N THR A 275 -1.11 -13.38 -0.46
CA THR A 275 -2.27 -14.24 -0.69
C THR A 275 -2.22 -15.43 0.25
N ASN A 276 -3.17 -15.49 1.18
CA ASN A 276 -3.38 -16.64 2.03
C ASN A 276 -4.46 -17.54 1.43
N LYS A 277 -4.06 -18.75 1.07
CA LYS A 277 -4.92 -19.81 0.54
C LYS A 277 -5.24 -20.88 1.58
N ASP A 278 -4.70 -20.80 2.79
CA ASP A 278 -5.06 -21.79 3.82
C ASP A 278 -6.56 -21.69 4.16
N ALA A 279 -7.18 -22.82 4.45
CA ALA A 279 -8.60 -22.86 4.73
C ALA A 279 -8.98 -22.41 6.15
N ARG A 280 -8.06 -22.42 7.13
CA ARG A 280 -8.35 -22.18 8.56
C ARG A 280 -7.38 -21.23 9.26
N ALA A 281 -6.14 -21.14 8.82
CA ALA A 281 -5.13 -20.30 9.45
C ALA A 281 -5.23 -18.85 8.94
N PRO A 282 -5.20 -17.83 9.82
CA PRO A 282 -5.15 -16.44 9.41
C PRO A 282 -3.85 -16.08 8.68
N MET A 283 -3.82 -14.93 8.00
CA MET A 283 -2.59 -14.44 7.38
C MET A 283 -1.52 -14.10 8.43
N PHE A 284 -1.91 -13.46 9.53
CA PHE A 284 -1.04 -13.15 10.66
C PHE A 284 -1.61 -13.74 11.94
N ALA A 285 -0.79 -14.47 12.70
CA ALA A 285 -1.16 -15.04 13.98
C ALA A 285 -0.16 -14.64 15.07
N PHE A 286 -0.63 -14.44 16.31
CA PHE A 286 0.19 -14.29 17.51
C PHE A 286 -0.33 -15.29 18.56
N ILE A 287 0.55 -15.89 19.37
CA ILE A 287 0.18 -16.94 20.33
C ILE A 287 0.53 -16.52 21.76
N GLY A 288 -0.43 -16.53 22.67
CA GLY A 288 -0.18 -16.27 24.09
C GLY A 288 -0.24 -14.78 24.46
N ILE A 289 0.55 -13.91 23.80
CA ILE A 289 0.55 -12.48 24.11
C ILE A 289 0.04 -11.66 22.91
N ALA A 290 -0.94 -10.79 23.16
CA ALA A 290 -1.56 -10.03 22.08
C ALA A 290 -0.68 -8.84 21.64
N ASN A 291 -0.38 -8.76 20.35
CA ASN A 291 0.49 -7.74 19.76
C ASN A 291 -0.19 -6.89 18.69
N SER A 292 0.31 -5.67 18.48
CA SER A 292 -0.25 -4.78 17.45
C SER A 292 0.41 -5.04 16.10
N VAL A 293 -0.31 -4.70 15.03
CA VAL A 293 0.22 -4.63 13.67
C VAL A 293 0.07 -3.20 13.19
N THR A 294 1.14 -2.62 12.66
CA THR A 294 1.12 -1.31 12.00
C THR A 294 1.48 -1.47 10.53
N ILE A 295 0.61 -0.99 9.65
CA ILE A 295 0.77 -1.02 8.21
C ILE A 295 1.00 0.41 7.73
N ASN A 296 2.17 0.69 7.18
CA ASN A 296 2.50 1.97 6.54
C ASN A 296 2.60 1.76 5.03
N ASN A 297 1.53 2.10 4.31
CA ASN A 297 1.48 1.96 2.87
C ASN A 297 1.68 3.32 2.18
N GLN A 298 2.73 3.43 1.38
CA GLN A 298 3.00 4.54 0.46
C GLN A 298 2.96 4.10 -1.02
N GLY A 299 2.79 2.81 -1.28
CA GLY A 299 2.81 2.20 -2.61
C GLY A 299 1.49 1.48 -2.92
N THR A 300 1.60 0.25 -3.38
CA THR A 300 0.44 -0.64 -3.62
C THR A 300 0.48 -1.84 -2.67
N LEU A 301 -0.55 -1.99 -1.85
CA LEU A 301 -0.70 -3.12 -0.93
C LEU A 301 -1.92 -3.96 -1.35
N ASN A 302 -1.71 -5.25 -1.57
CA ASN A 302 -2.78 -6.21 -1.85
C ASN A 302 -2.76 -7.31 -0.79
N LEU A 303 -3.83 -7.44 0.00
CA LEU A 303 -4.01 -8.52 0.97
C LEU A 303 -5.21 -9.38 0.58
N ASN A 304 -4.96 -10.64 0.26
CA ASN A 304 -5.97 -11.56 -0.21
C ASN A 304 -6.10 -12.77 0.73
N ALA A 305 -7.32 -13.11 1.14
CA ALA A 305 -7.61 -14.35 1.86
C ALA A 305 -8.75 -15.10 1.16
N THR A 306 -8.48 -16.32 0.68
CA THR A 306 -9.41 -17.00 -0.23
C THR A 306 -10.47 -17.85 0.46
N SER A 307 -10.32 -18.13 1.75
CA SER A 307 -11.28 -18.94 2.53
C SER A 307 -12.20 -18.06 3.39
N ALA A 308 -13.49 -18.41 3.40
CA ALA A 308 -14.48 -17.76 4.27
C ALA A 308 -14.23 -18.01 5.77
N GLN A 309 -13.46 -19.04 6.10
CA GLN A 309 -13.12 -19.42 7.47
C GLN A 309 -11.83 -18.76 7.97
N THR A 310 -11.09 -18.05 7.11
CA THR A 310 -9.86 -17.35 7.47
C THR A 310 -10.06 -15.85 7.60
N THR A 311 -9.38 -15.26 8.57
CA THR A 311 -9.23 -13.80 8.71
C THR A 311 -7.84 -13.36 8.26
N LEU A 312 -7.64 -12.06 8.04
CA LEU A 312 -6.28 -11.54 7.87
C LEU A 312 -5.49 -11.63 9.19
N PHE A 313 -6.15 -11.30 10.30
CA PHE A 313 -5.52 -11.22 11.62
C PHE A 313 -6.20 -12.20 12.58
N GLY A 314 -5.41 -13.08 13.19
CA GLY A 314 -5.86 -14.05 14.18
C GLY A 314 -6.23 -13.42 15.53
N SER A 315 -6.84 -14.21 16.41
CA SER A 315 -7.35 -13.75 17.73
C SER A 315 -6.28 -13.19 18.67
N GLY A 316 -5.02 -13.63 18.51
CA GLY A 316 -3.88 -13.05 19.22
C GLY A 316 -3.49 -11.63 18.78
N THR A 317 -4.15 -11.05 17.77
CA THR A 317 -3.85 -9.67 17.37
C THR A 317 -4.53 -8.69 18.32
N LYS A 318 -3.74 -7.82 18.97
CA LYS A 318 -4.24 -6.77 19.87
C LYS A 318 -5.01 -5.72 19.09
N GLY A 319 -4.43 -5.22 18.01
CA GLY A 319 -5.08 -4.26 17.13
C GLY A 319 -4.29 -4.01 15.86
N VAL A 320 -4.92 -3.34 14.91
CA VAL A 320 -4.32 -3.01 13.61
C VAL A 320 -4.41 -1.51 13.38
N THR A 321 -3.30 -0.91 12.96
CA THR A 321 -3.24 0.46 12.45
C THR A 321 -2.90 0.41 10.97
N LEU A 322 -3.77 0.91 10.10
CA LEU A 322 -3.54 1.03 8.66
C LEU A 322 -3.35 2.49 8.30
N ASN A 323 -2.14 2.86 7.89
CA ASN A 323 -1.77 4.17 7.41
C ASN A 323 -1.63 4.14 5.88
N ALA A 324 -2.68 4.54 5.16
CA ALA A 324 -2.62 4.76 3.72
C ALA A 324 -2.16 6.20 3.45
N SER A 325 -0.91 6.34 3.02
CA SER A 325 -0.31 7.63 2.70
C SER A 325 -0.88 8.22 1.42
N ALA A 326 -0.53 9.48 1.14
CA ALA A 326 -1.07 10.16 -0.03
C ALA A 326 -0.79 9.39 -1.32
N GLN A 327 -1.82 9.23 -2.16
CA GLN A 327 -1.78 8.47 -3.42
C GLN A 327 -1.48 6.95 -3.28
N ALA A 328 -1.45 6.39 -2.07
CA ALA A 328 -1.27 4.95 -1.89
C ALA A 328 -2.51 4.17 -2.31
N ASN A 329 -2.31 2.98 -2.87
CA ASN A 329 -3.38 2.04 -3.22
C ASN A 329 -3.37 0.88 -2.22
N THR A 330 -4.49 0.63 -1.55
CA THR A 330 -4.67 -0.47 -0.60
C THR A 330 -5.87 -1.30 -1.00
N ASN A 331 -5.65 -2.58 -1.32
CA ASN A 331 -6.71 -3.51 -1.70
C ASN A 331 -6.72 -4.68 -0.71
N ILE A 332 -7.83 -4.86 -0.01
CA ILE A 332 -8.05 -5.95 0.92
C ILE A 332 -9.26 -6.74 0.44
N ASN A 333 -9.01 -7.97 -0.02
CA ASN A 333 -10.03 -8.83 -0.60
C ASN A 333 -10.09 -10.17 0.14
N THR A 334 -11.18 -10.41 0.86
CA THR A 334 -11.31 -11.61 1.69
C THR A 334 -12.61 -12.36 1.40
N ALA A 335 -12.56 -13.70 1.37
CA ALA A 335 -13.78 -14.50 1.34
C ALA A 335 -14.49 -14.50 2.70
N GLY A 336 -13.73 -14.38 3.79
CA GLY A 336 -14.23 -14.18 5.16
C GLY A 336 -14.23 -12.71 5.54
N ALA A 337 -14.43 -12.41 6.82
CA ALA A 337 -14.31 -11.04 7.31
C ALA A 337 -12.86 -10.53 7.19
N ALA A 338 -12.68 -9.31 6.66
CA ALA A 338 -11.35 -8.72 6.51
C ALA A 338 -10.74 -8.43 7.89
N PHE A 339 -11.55 -7.84 8.78
CA PHE A 339 -11.22 -7.59 10.17
C PHE A 339 -12.30 -8.18 11.05
N SER A 340 -11.90 -8.79 12.17
CA SER A 340 -12.84 -9.36 13.12
C SER A 340 -12.54 -8.88 14.54
N ASN A 341 -13.62 -8.62 15.28
CA ASN A 341 -13.59 -8.44 16.73
C ASN A 341 -13.20 -9.72 17.52
N ASP A 342 -12.87 -10.83 16.86
CA ASP A 342 -12.19 -11.96 17.51
C ASP A 342 -10.73 -11.59 17.88
N MET A 343 -10.21 -10.46 17.36
CA MET A 343 -8.94 -9.84 17.81
C MET A 343 -9.00 -9.44 19.29
N GLY A 344 -7.97 -9.80 20.07
CA GLY A 344 -7.95 -9.70 21.53
C GLY A 344 -8.30 -8.32 22.14
N THR A 345 -8.06 -7.20 21.44
CA THR A 345 -8.58 -5.89 21.91
C THR A 345 -9.52 -5.17 20.96
N THR A 346 -9.98 -5.82 19.87
CA THR A 346 -10.96 -5.27 18.93
C THR A 346 -10.67 -3.81 18.56
N LYS A 347 -9.40 -3.52 18.26
CA LYS A 347 -8.93 -2.18 17.90
C LYS A 347 -8.55 -2.14 16.43
N PHE A 348 -9.18 -1.26 15.67
CA PHE A 348 -8.78 -0.91 14.31
C PHE A 348 -8.66 0.61 14.15
N ILE A 349 -7.53 1.08 13.64
CA ILE A 349 -7.34 2.48 13.25
C ILE A 349 -7.02 2.52 11.76
N GLY A 350 -7.85 3.19 10.97
CA GLY A 350 -7.58 3.48 9.56
C GLY A 350 -7.28 4.96 9.37
N ASN A 351 -6.13 5.31 8.82
CA ASN A 351 -5.75 6.67 8.48
C ASN A 351 -5.59 6.76 6.96
N PHE A 352 -6.47 7.51 6.31
CA PHE A 352 -6.55 7.61 4.85
C PHE A 352 -6.22 9.03 4.43
N ALA A 353 -5.01 9.20 3.90
CA ALA A 353 -4.48 10.49 3.48
C ALA A 353 -4.99 10.92 2.09
N ASP A 354 -4.64 12.14 1.71
CA ASP A 354 -5.09 12.78 0.46
C ASP A 354 -4.81 11.92 -0.79
N GLN A 355 -5.82 11.80 -1.66
CA GLN A 355 -5.79 10.98 -2.88
C GLN A 355 -5.46 9.49 -2.67
N SER A 356 -5.40 8.99 -1.44
CA SER A 356 -5.26 7.55 -1.19
C SER A 356 -6.51 6.82 -1.65
N ARG A 357 -6.34 5.58 -2.12
CA ARG A 357 -7.44 4.72 -2.58
C ARG A 357 -7.40 3.42 -1.80
N THR A 358 -8.45 3.17 -1.03
CA THR A 358 -8.59 1.94 -0.24
C THR A 358 -9.84 1.20 -0.66
N VAL A 359 -9.70 -0.10 -0.93
CA VAL A 359 -10.80 -1.02 -1.19
C VAL A 359 -10.77 -2.11 -0.13
N LEU A 360 -11.90 -2.27 0.55
CA LEU A 360 -12.14 -3.33 1.50
C LEU A 360 -13.31 -4.17 0.99
N SER A 361 -13.03 -5.38 0.52
CA SER A 361 -14.03 -6.25 -0.11
C SER A 361 -14.09 -7.57 0.63
N SER A 362 -15.29 -7.95 1.06
CA SER A 362 -15.55 -9.21 1.76
C SER A 362 -16.81 -9.88 1.23
N ALA A 363 -16.82 -11.21 1.11
CA ALA A 363 -18.03 -11.94 0.78
C ALA A 363 -19.06 -11.98 1.94
N THR A 364 -18.66 -11.64 3.16
CA THR A 364 -19.54 -11.58 4.33
C THR A 364 -19.69 -10.15 4.83
N SER A 365 -18.79 -9.69 5.70
CA SER A 365 -18.68 -8.32 6.21
C SER A 365 -17.22 -7.87 6.18
N VAL A 366 -16.95 -6.59 5.95
CA VAL A 366 -15.57 -6.07 6.01
C VAL A 366 -15.07 -6.09 7.45
N PHE A 367 -15.86 -5.48 8.35
CA PHE A 367 -15.65 -5.53 9.78
C PHE A 367 -16.69 -6.45 10.40
N LYS A 368 -16.26 -7.61 10.91
CA LYS A 368 -17.11 -8.49 11.71
C LYS A 368 -17.19 -7.98 13.14
N ASN A 369 -18.41 -7.77 13.64
CA ASN A 369 -18.66 -7.12 14.92
C ASN A 369 -19.81 -7.78 15.69
N SER A 370 -19.65 -9.06 16.01
CA SER A 370 -20.53 -9.77 16.95
C SER A 370 -20.58 -9.12 18.35
N SER A 371 -19.67 -8.19 18.65
CA SER A 371 -19.58 -7.35 19.84
C SER A 371 -19.00 -5.97 19.47
N ALA A 372 -19.13 -4.99 20.37
CA ALA A 372 -18.63 -3.63 20.15
C ALA A 372 -17.10 -3.60 19.94
N TRP A 373 -16.67 -2.80 18.96
CA TRP A 373 -15.27 -2.38 18.83
C TRP A 373 -14.89 -1.53 20.06
N LYS A 374 -13.71 -1.73 20.64
CA LYS A 374 -13.30 -0.97 21.83
C LYS A 374 -13.12 0.52 21.50
N ASN A 375 -13.27 1.37 22.52
CA ASN A 375 -13.38 2.85 22.49
C ASN A 375 -12.28 3.62 21.74
N ASN A 376 -11.23 2.97 21.22
CA ASN A 376 -10.13 3.62 20.50
C ASN A 376 -10.01 3.14 19.05
N SER A 377 -11.04 2.49 18.50
CA SER A 377 -11.12 2.24 17.05
C SER A 377 -11.59 3.50 16.33
N SER A 378 -11.04 3.78 15.15
CA SER A 378 -11.44 4.94 14.35
C SER A 378 -11.04 4.80 12.89
N LEU A 379 -11.79 5.47 12.01
CA LEU A 379 -11.40 5.73 10.63
C LEU A 379 -11.22 7.25 10.48
N ASN A 380 -10.07 7.70 10.00
CA ASN A 380 -9.76 9.11 9.78
C ASN A 380 -9.61 9.32 8.27
N VAL A 381 -10.49 10.14 7.70
CA VAL A 381 -10.58 10.41 6.26
C VAL A 381 -10.18 11.85 6.00
N THR A 382 -9.09 12.08 5.27
CA THR A 382 -8.72 13.45 4.83
C THR A 382 -9.36 13.80 3.49
N THR A 383 -9.36 15.08 3.14
CA THR A 383 -9.75 15.58 1.80
C THR A 383 -9.13 14.72 0.71
N GLY A 384 -9.88 14.39 -0.35
CA GLY A 384 -9.39 13.64 -1.51
C GLY A 384 -9.20 12.13 -1.30
N ALA A 385 -9.26 11.61 -0.08
CA ALA A 385 -9.18 10.16 0.18
C ALA A 385 -10.42 9.44 -0.39
N LYS A 386 -10.21 8.22 -0.91
CA LYS A 386 -11.28 7.34 -1.39
C LYS A 386 -11.26 6.02 -0.64
N ILE A 387 -12.39 5.63 -0.07
CA ILE A 387 -12.56 4.37 0.65
C ILE A 387 -13.81 3.69 0.11
N ALA A 388 -13.63 2.56 -0.56
CA ALA A 388 -14.70 1.68 -0.97
C ALA A 388 -14.76 0.47 -0.03
N ALA A 389 -15.95 0.20 0.50
CA ALA A 389 -16.21 -0.98 1.31
C ALA A 389 -17.37 -1.78 0.71
N TYR A 390 -17.23 -3.10 0.63
CA TYR A 390 -18.25 -3.99 0.11
C TYR A 390 -18.43 -5.23 0.99
N SER A 391 -19.70 -5.52 1.29
CA SER A 391 -20.13 -6.71 2.00
C SER A 391 -21.06 -7.55 1.12
N GLY A 392 -20.60 -8.70 0.66
CA GLY A 392 -21.37 -9.64 -0.16
C GLY A 392 -22.46 -10.42 0.59
N GLY A 393 -22.56 -10.26 1.92
CA GLY A 393 -23.48 -11.00 2.77
C GLY A 393 -24.87 -10.38 2.94
N THR A 394 -25.70 -10.99 3.78
CA THR A 394 -27.03 -10.48 4.18
C THR A 394 -26.96 -9.23 5.06
N GLN A 395 -25.80 -8.98 5.67
CA GLN A 395 -25.61 -7.89 6.61
C GLN A 395 -25.57 -6.52 5.88
N THR A 396 -25.94 -5.49 6.61
CA THR A 396 -26.52 -4.23 6.12
C THR A 396 -25.60 -3.06 6.54
N GLY A 397 -25.12 -2.22 5.60
CA GLY A 397 -24.40 -0.96 5.92
C GLY A 397 -22.96 -0.83 5.39
N GLY A 398 -22.50 -1.74 4.53
CA GLY A 398 -21.25 -1.62 3.75
C GLY A 398 -19.92 -1.78 4.52
N LEU A 399 -19.83 -1.38 5.79
CA LEU A 399 -18.61 -1.49 6.62
C LEU A 399 -18.72 -2.54 7.72
N THR A 400 -19.69 -2.38 8.61
CA THR A 400 -19.96 -3.24 9.78
C THR A 400 -21.20 -4.08 9.53
N ASP A 401 -21.41 -5.04 10.41
CA ASP A 401 -22.39 -6.09 10.27
C ASP A 401 -23.53 -6.04 11.31
N SER A 402 -23.47 -5.08 12.24
CA SER A 402 -24.53 -4.77 13.21
C SER A 402 -24.82 -3.28 13.25
N SER A 403 -26.10 -2.93 13.38
CA SER A 403 -26.56 -1.56 13.63
C SER A 403 -26.17 -1.04 15.01
N SER A 404 -25.86 -1.94 15.97
CA SER A 404 -25.50 -1.58 17.36
C SER A 404 -24.01 -1.47 17.62
N HIS A 405 -23.16 -1.88 16.67
CA HIS A 405 -21.70 -1.83 16.81
C HIS A 405 -21.12 -1.05 15.65
N TYR A 406 -20.54 0.11 15.95
CA TYR A 406 -20.00 1.02 14.97
C TYR A 406 -18.53 1.30 15.22
N ILE A 407 -17.86 1.79 14.18
CA ILE A 407 -16.53 2.40 14.28
C ILE A 407 -16.72 3.90 14.03
N PRO A 408 -16.25 4.78 14.93
CA PRO A 408 -16.24 6.21 14.68
C PRO A 408 -15.45 6.56 13.41
N VAL A 409 -16.03 7.41 12.56
CA VAL A 409 -15.42 7.92 11.33
C VAL A 409 -15.27 9.42 11.45
N THR A 410 -14.03 9.88 11.50
CA THR A 410 -13.65 11.30 11.57
C THR A 410 -13.26 11.80 10.20
N PHE A 411 -13.92 12.85 9.75
CA PHE A 411 -13.69 13.52 8.48
C PHE A 411 -12.79 14.73 8.72
N ASN A 412 -11.49 14.60 8.47
CA ASN A 412 -10.54 15.71 8.55
C ASN A 412 -10.70 16.66 7.36
N GLY A 413 -11.14 16.13 6.21
CA GLY A 413 -11.71 16.90 5.11
C GLY A 413 -13.18 16.52 4.90
N GLY A 414 -13.97 17.39 4.25
CA GLY A 414 -15.33 17.04 3.88
C GLY A 414 -15.34 15.85 2.92
N SER A 415 -16.39 15.03 2.92
CA SER A 415 -16.53 13.90 1.98
C SER A 415 -17.99 13.53 1.77
N MET A 416 -18.28 12.93 0.62
CA MET A 416 -19.56 12.29 0.36
C MET A 416 -19.48 10.81 0.73
N ALA A 417 -20.47 10.33 1.47
CA ALA A 417 -20.74 8.91 1.66
C ALA A 417 -21.90 8.51 0.74
N GLN A 418 -21.68 7.51 -0.10
CA GLN A 418 -22.63 7.02 -1.09
C GLN A 418 -22.87 5.53 -0.86
N GLY A 419 -24.15 5.16 -0.73
CA GLY A 419 -24.59 3.79 -0.50
C GLY A 419 -25.06 3.11 -1.78
N PHE A 420 -24.75 1.83 -1.94
CA PHE A 420 -25.07 1.07 -3.15
C PHE A 420 -25.73 -0.27 -2.84
N LEU A 421 -26.69 -0.68 -3.69
CA LEU A 421 -27.44 -1.95 -3.56
C LEU A 421 -26.84 -3.13 -4.37
N LYS A 422 -25.77 -2.90 -5.15
CA LYS A 422 -25.31 -3.83 -6.21
C LYS A 422 -24.82 -5.21 -5.67
N PRO A 423 -25.08 -6.31 -6.41
CA PRO A 423 -24.72 -7.68 -6.01
C PRO A 423 -23.30 -8.18 -6.35
N SER A 424 -22.45 -7.40 -7.06
CA SER A 424 -21.11 -7.85 -7.46
C SER A 424 -20.01 -7.16 -6.66
N ALA A 425 -19.09 -7.94 -6.07
CA ALA A 425 -17.98 -7.41 -5.30
C ALA A 425 -17.05 -6.53 -6.17
N PRO A 426 -16.78 -5.28 -5.76
CA PRO A 426 -15.81 -4.42 -6.42
C PRO A 426 -14.40 -4.95 -6.15
N SER A 427 -13.56 -4.76 -7.15
CA SER A 427 -12.11 -4.97 -7.13
C SER A 427 -11.34 -3.66 -6.94
N THR A 428 -11.93 -2.54 -7.36
CA THR A 428 -11.36 -1.19 -7.22
C THR A 428 -12.41 -0.17 -6.75
N THR A 429 -12.00 1.00 -6.27
CA THR A 429 -12.92 2.14 -6.02
C THR A 429 -13.59 2.61 -7.31
N ASP A 430 -12.90 2.50 -8.44
CA ASP A 430 -13.39 3.00 -9.72
C ASP A 430 -14.55 2.13 -10.25
N ASP A 431 -14.70 0.90 -9.74
CA ASP A 431 -15.82 0.01 -10.05
C ASP A 431 -17.18 0.57 -9.61
N TYR A 432 -17.19 1.57 -8.72
CA TYR A 432 -18.40 2.28 -8.28
C TYR A 432 -18.80 3.45 -9.20
N THR A 433 -17.92 3.93 -10.08
CA THR A 433 -18.14 5.15 -10.88
C THR A 433 -19.27 5.06 -11.92
N GLY A 434 -19.77 3.85 -12.21
CA GLY A 434 -20.93 3.63 -13.08
C GLY A 434 -22.21 3.25 -12.34
N LEU A 435 -22.22 3.33 -11.01
CA LEU A 435 -23.37 2.96 -10.19
C LEU A 435 -24.14 4.19 -9.76
N GLU A 436 -25.45 4.12 -9.86
CA GLU A 436 -26.32 5.10 -9.23
C GLU A 436 -26.40 4.79 -7.72
N PRO A 437 -26.01 5.74 -6.84
CA PRO A 437 -26.13 5.53 -5.41
C PRO A 437 -27.60 5.49 -5.01
N ALA A 438 -27.96 4.56 -4.13
CA ALA A 438 -29.31 4.48 -3.57
C ALA A 438 -29.60 5.62 -2.60
N ASP A 439 -28.56 6.10 -1.93
CA ASP A 439 -28.57 7.25 -1.04
C ASP A 439 -27.18 7.90 -1.00
N SER A 440 -27.16 9.17 -0.59
CA SER A 440 -25.93 9.95 -0.49
C SER A 440 -26.02 10.90 0.68
N LYS A 441 -24.91 11.08 1.39
CA LYS A 441 -24.80 11.95 2.56
C LYS A 441 -23.50 12.73 2.52
N PHE A 442 -23.59 14.04 2.68
CA PHE A 442 -22.42 14.89 2.89
C PHE A 442 -22.00 14.85 4.36
N ASN A 443 -20.70 14.65 4.60
CA ASN A 443 -20.08 14.73 5.92
C ASN A 443 -19.08 15.88 5.92
N ALA A 444 -19.29 16.85 6.81
CA ALA A 444 -18.48 18.07 6.87
C ALA A 444 -17.07 17.80 7.44
N ALA A 445 -16.11 18.63 7.04
CA ALA A 445 -14.78 18.62 7.66
C ALA A 445 -14.86 18.89 9.17
N GLY A 446 -13.99 18.25 9.94
CA GLY A 446 -13.97 18.28 11.40
C GLY A 446 -15.07 17.46 12.10
N SER A 447 -15.95 16.79 11.35
CA SER A 447 -17.04 15.99 11.95
C SER A 447 -16.61 14.56 12.27
N THR A 448 -17.21 13.98 13.30
CA THR A 448 -17.12 12.55 13.62
C THR A 448 -18.52 11.97 13.66
N VAL A 449 -18.76 10.88 12.90
CA VAL A 449 -20.04 10.17 12.84
C VAL A 449 -19.81 8.68 13.05
N ASN A 450 -20.87 7.92 13.36
CA ASN A 450 -20.75 6.47 13.44
C ASN A 450 -20.71 5.88 12.03
N SER A 451 -19.98 4.78 11.82
CA SER A 451 -19.97 4.06 10.55
C SER A 451 -21.36 3.69 10.03
N ASN A 452 -22.30 3.44 10.94
CA ASN A 452 -23.68 3.07 10.63
C ASN A 452 -24.54 4.27 10.19
N ASP A 453 -24.09 5.50 10.47
CA ASP A 453 -24.79 6.73 10.10
C ASP A 453 -24.39 7.24 8.72
N LEU A 454 -23.44 6.57 8.05
CA LEU A 454 -22.90 7.02 6.77
C LEU A 454 -23.91 6.81 5.64
N THR A 455 -24.69 5.74 5.68
CA THR A 455 -25.71 5.40 4.66
C THR A 455 -26.81 4.52 5.26
N ASN A 456 -27.86 4.21 4.49
CA ASN A 456 -28.91 3.28 4.89
C ASN A 456 -28.38 1.87 5.18
N ALA A 457 -28.95 1.22 6.20
CA ALA A 457 -28.66 -0.18 6.51
C ALA A 457 -28.79 -1.10 5.28
N ASN A 458 -29.79 -0.94 4.41
CA ASN A 458 -30.01 -1.88 3.30
C ASN A 458 -28.90 -1.90 2.22
N ASN A 459 -27.93 -0.99 2.29
CA ASN A 459 -26.81 -0.95 1.36
C ASN A 459 -25.83 -2.12 1.53
N LYS A 460 -25.29 -2.57 0.39
CA LYS A 460 -24.29 -3.64 0.27
C LYS A 460 -22.88 -3.13 -0.01
N GLY A 461 -22.78 -1.89 -0.46
CA GLY A 461 -21.51 -1.19 -0.62
C GLY A 461 -21.60 0.25 -0.12
N LEU A 462 -20.44 0.77 0.23
CA LEU A 462 -20.22 2.15 0.65
C LEU A 462 -19.02 2.71 -0.13
N LEU A 463 -19.19 3.87 -0.74
CA LEU A 463 -18.07 4.69 -1.21
C LEU A 463 -18.01 5.96 -0.35
N ILE A 464 -16.86 6.20 0.27
CA ILE A 464 -16.50 7.51 0.80
C ILE A 464 -15.54 8.13 -0.21
N SER A 465 -15.95 9.23 -0.83
CA SER A 465 -15.16 9.92 -1.84
C SER A 465 -15.25 11.43 -1.69
N ALA A 466 -14.24 12.09 -2.24
CA ALA A 466 -14.35 13.48 -2.59
C ALA A 466 -15.16 13.66 -3.88
N GLU A 467 -16.07 14.62 -3.87
CA GLU A 467 -17.04 14.93 -4.92
C GLU A 467 -17.13 16.45 -5.16
N LEU A 468 -17.53 16.81 -6.38
CA LEU A 468 -18.02 18.13 -6.74
C LEU A 468 -19.51 18.02 -7.08
N LEU A 469 -20.37 18.67 -6.31
CA LEU A 469 -21.82 18.58 -6.47
C LEU A 469 -22.47 19.95 -6.34
N GLY A 470 -23.29 20.31 -7.32
CA GLY A 470 -24.22 21.43 -7.22
C GLY A 470 -25.47 20.97 -6.52
N THR A 471 -25.69 21.40 -5.29
CA THR A 471 -26.86 20.98 -4.50
C THR A 471 -28.03 21.96 -4.61
N ASP A 472 -27.73 23.25 -4.77
CA ASP A 472 -28.72 24.28 -5.07
C ASP A 472 -28.09 25.21 -6.10
N LEU A 473 -28.55 25.17 -7.35
CA LEU A 473 -28.04 26.04 -8.42
C LEU A 473 -29.15 26.97 -8.87
N GLY A 474 -29.62 27.84 -7.97
CA GLY A 474 -30.73 28.74 -8.22
C GLY A 474 -32.10 28.03 -8.35
N ALA A 475 -33.18 28.79 -8.13
CA ALA A 475 -34.53 28.26 -8.35
C ALA A 475 -34.85 28.34 -9.85
N VAL A 476 -35.38 27.25 -10.42
CA VAL A 476 -35.57 27.17 -11.88
C VAL A 476 -36.73 28.06 -12.39
N ASP A 477 -37.69 28.48 -11.55
CA ASP A 477 -38.93 29.11 -12.06
C ASP A 477 -39.60 30.16 -11.14
N GLN A 478 -38.86 31.07 -10.49
CA GLN A 478 -39.47 32.00 -9.49
C GLN A 478 -39.05 33.48 -9.56
N TYR A 479 -38.60 33.98 -10.71
CA TYR A 479 -38.17 35.38 -10.83
C TYR A 479 -39.09 36.18 -11.74
N LYS A 480 -39.57 37.33 -11.26
CA LYS A 480 -40.44 38.24 -12.01
C LYS A 480 -39.91 39.66 -11.99
N TRP A 481 -40.15 40.35 -13.10
CA TRP A 481 -39.93 41.78 -13.28
C TRP A 481 -41.25 42.38 -13.72
N ASP A 482 -41.79 43.29 -12.92
CA ASP A 482 -43.10 43.92 -13.12
C ASP A 482 -42.99 45.42 -12.87
N TYR A 483 -42.76 46.17 -13.94
CA TYR A 483 -42.44 47.59 -13.88
C TYR A 483 -43.51 48.43 -14.58
N ASN A 484 -43.92 49.52 -13.94
CA ASN A 484 -44.71 50.56 -14.60
C ASN A 484 -43.78 51.57 -15.26
N ILE A 485 -44.24 52.16 -16.37
CA ILE A 485 -43.46 53.12 -17.15
C ILE A 485 -42.96 54.33 -16.32
N ALA A 486 -43.69 54.69 -15.26
CA ALA A 486 -43.34 55.80 -14.36
C ALA A 486 -42.15 55.49 -13.44
N ASP A 487 -41.82 54.21 -13.22
CA ASP A 487 -40.79 53.77 -12.27
C ASP A 487 -39.42 53.60 -12.94
N LEU A 488 -39.29 54.00 -14.21
CA LEU A 488 -38.17 53.64 -15.08
C LEU A 488 -37.43 54.90 -15.58
N SER A 489 -36.09 54.86 -15.50
CA SER A 489 -35.21 55.89 -16.09
C SER A 489 -35.44 56.00 -17.60
N GLU A 490 -35.10 57.13 -18.23
CA GLU A 490 -35.07 57.25 -19.69
C GLU A 490 -33.90 56.46 -20.30
N GLN A 491 -32.79 56.23 -19.58
CA GLN A 491 -31.63 55.51 -20.10
C GLN A 491 -31.71 53.99 -19.86
N PRO A 492 -31.17 53.12 -20.74
CA PRO A 492 -31.10 51.67 -20.50
C PRO A 492 -30.26 51.31 -19.26
N THR A 493 -30.94 50.91 -18.20
CA THR A 493 -30.34 50.45 -16.93
C THR A 493 -30.65 48.97 -16.68
N LEU A 494 -29.87 48.35 -15.80
CA LEU A 494 -30.21 47.03 -15.25
C LEU A 494 -31.37 47.19 -14.26
N LEU A 495 -32.40 46.37 -14.42
CA LEU A 495 -33.62 46.38 -13.62
C LEU A 495 -33.60 45.22 -12.63
N PRO A 496 -33.77 45.48 -11.31
CA PRO A 496 -33.85 44.46 -10.29
C PRO A 496 -35.06 43.55 -10.46
N ARG A 497 -35.06 42.40 -9.77
CA ARG A 497 -36.27 41.58 -9.66
C ARG A 497 -37.30 42.35 -8.83
N THR A 498 -38.57 42.26 -9.19
CA THR A 498 -39.64 42.91 -8.39
C THR A 498 -40.24 41.96 -7.38
N THR A 499 -40.27 40.66 -7.69
CA THR A 499 -40.70 39.58 -6.79
C THR A 499 -39.94 38.30 -7.09
N GLY A 500 -39.88 37.41 -6.09
CA GLY A 500 -39.15 36.14 -6.14
C GLY A 500 -38.31 35.95 -4.88
N ASN A 501 -37.86 34.72 -4.67
CA ASN A 501 -36.91 34.43 -3.60
C ASN A 501 -35.50 34.91 -3.97
N ASP A 502 -34.64 35.08 -2.97
CA ASP A 502 -33.21 35.26 -3.20
C ASP A 502 -32.67 34.13 -4.08
N LEU A 503 -31.73 34.47 -4.95
CA LEU A 503 -31.05 33.49 -5.79
C LEU A 503 -29.90 32.90 -4.97
N TYR A 504 -30.00 31.61 -4.65
CA TYR A 504 -29.05 30.91 -3.81
C TYR A 504 -28.26 29.87 -4.61
N PHE A 505 -26.94 29.91 -4.47
CA PHE A 505 -26.03 28.90 -4.97
C PHE A 505 -25.35 28.19 -3.81
N ARG A 506 -25.41 26.86 -3.84
CA ARG A 506 -24.72 25.96 -2.93
C ARG A 506 -24.03 24.85 -3.72
N VAL A 507 -22.71 24.85 -3.64
CA VAL A 507 -21.83 23.85 -4.24
C VAL A 507 -21.06 23.15 -3.12
N ILE A 508 -20.99 21.83 -3.17
CA ILE A 508 -20.10 21.03 -2.33
C ILE A 508 -18.88 20.68 -3.19
N ASP A 509 -17.69 21.11 -2.80
CA ASP A 509 -16.43 20.64 -3.38
C ASP A 509 -15.53 20.14 -2.26
N THR A 510 -15.30 18.83 -2.26
CA THR A 510 -14.51 18.13 -1.24
C THR A 510 -13.20 17.56 -1.79
N ARG A 511 -12.88 17.89 -3.05
CA ARG A 511 -11.75 17.31 -3.78
C ARG A 511 -10.43 17.97 -3.44
N SER A 512 -10.47 19.22 -3.00
CA SER A 512 -9.29 20.01 -2.70
C SER A 512 -9.58 21.06 -1.63
N ALA A 513 -8.54 21.50 -0.93
CA ALA A 513 -8.60 22.70 -0.07
C ALA A 513 -8.67 24.00 -0.90
N THR A 514 -8.24 23.96 -2.16
CA THR A 514 -8.36 25.05 -3.15
C THR A 514 -9.33 24.61 -4.25
N PRO A 515 -10.61 25.02 -4.18
CA PRO A 515 -11.62 24.61 -5.14
C PRO A 515 -11.34 25.23 -6.52
N SER A 516 -11.56 24.47 -7.57
CA SER A 516 -11.53 24.97 -8.95
C SER A 516 -12.83 24.59 -9.64
N PHE A 517 -13.92 25.27 -9.33
CA PHE A 517 -15.18 25.10 -10.07
C PHE A 517 -15.77 26.46 -10.43
N SER A 518 -16.71 26.44 -11.37
CA SER A 518 -17.50 27.62 -11.73
C SER A 518 -18.95 27.23 -11.95
N VAL A 519 -19.87 28.12 -11.57
CA VAL A 519 -21.26 28.07 -11.99
C VAL A 519 -21.39 28.89 -13.26
N MET A 520 -21.91 28.23 -14.29
CA MET A 520 -22.26 28.85 -15.55
C MET A 520 -23.78 29.00 -15.65
N ALA A 521 -24.20 29.98 -16.44
CA ALA A 521 -25.60 30.20 -16.78
C ALA A 521 -25.74 30.35 -18.28
N SER A 522 -26.77 29.75 -18.86
CA SER A 522 -27.24 30.07 -20.21
C SER A 522 -28.70 30.46 -20.19
N TYR A 523 -29.06 31.30 -21.15
CA TYR A 523 -30.38 31.87 -21.29
C TYR A 523 -30.86 31.74 -22.73
N THR A 524 -31.97 31.04 -22.93
CA THR A 524 -32.61 30.96 -24.23
C THR A 524 -33.74 32.00 -24.31
N PRO A 525 -33.58 33.06 -25.12
CA PRO A 525 -34.61 34.07 -25.27
C PRO A 525 -35.84 33.50 -26.00
N ALA A 526 -37.03 33.99 -25.67
CA ALA A 526 -38.19 33.81 -26.54
C ALA A 526 -38.01 34.67 -27.81
N GLU A 527 -38.50 34.20 -28.98
CA GLU A 527 -38.26 34.84 -30.29
C GLU A 527 -38.66 36.33 -30.37
N THR A 528 -39.48 36.84 -29.44
CA THR A 528 -40.00 38.22 -29.44
C THR A 528 -39.85 38.95 -28.10
N GLN A 529 -38.73 38.77 -27.39
CA GLN A 529 -38.53 39.49 -26.13
C GLN A 529 -37.87 40.86 -26.31
N PRO A 530 -38.34 41.92 -25.63
CA PRO A 530 -37.86 43.27 -25.87
C PRO A 530 -36.73 43.68 -24.88
N PHE A 531 -36.11 42.69 -24.22
CA PHE A 531 -35.06 42.85 -23.20
C PHE A 531 -33.94 41.81 -23.36
N THR A 532 -32.81 42.08 -22.72
CA THR A 532 -31.68 41.14 -22.54
C THR A 532 -31.56 40.73 -21.08
N MET A 533 -31.19 39.48 -20.82
CA MET A 533 -30.97 38.96 -19.47
C MET A 533 -29.50 39.13 -19.08
N TRP A 534 -29.24 39.51 -17.84
CA TRP A 534 -27.91 39.76 -17.30
C TRP A 534 -27.76 39.10 -15.93
N PHE A 535 -26.52 38.72 -15.60
CA PHE A 535 -26.15 38.30 -14.26
C PHE A 535 -25.15 39.30 -13.67
N LYS A 536 -25.45 39.83 -12.48
CA LYS A 536 -24.59 40.79 -11.78
C LYS A 536 -24.00 40.15 -10.51
N ASN A 537 -22.68 40.03 -10.49
CA ASN A 537 -21.91 39.63 -9.31
C ASN A 537 -21.09 40.84 -8.83
N ASP A 538 -21.48 41.40 -7.69
CA ASP A 538 -20.92 42.62 -7.10
C ASP A 538 -20.87 43.80 -8.12
N GLN A 539 -19.69 44.24 -8.54
CA GLN A 539 -19.53 45.34 -9.52
C GLN A 539 -19.49 44.89 -10.98
N SER A 540 -19.44 43.58 -11.24
CA SER A 540 -19.37 43.01 -12.59
C SER A 540 -20.74 42.53 -13.06
N ALA A 541 -21.07 42.75 -14.33
CA ALA A 541 -22.30 42.24 -14.94
C ALA A 541 -21.99 41.58 -16.27
N VAL A 542 -22.50 40.36 -16.47
CA VAL A 542 -22.35 39.58 -17.70
C VAL A 542 -23.71 39.46 -18.38
N GLN A 543 -23.75 39.63 -19.70
CA GLN A 543 -24.97 39.38 -20.47
C GLN A 543 -25.12 37.87 -20.67
N LEU A 544 -26.28 37.32 -20.33
CA LEU A 544 -26.60 35.92 -20.58
C LEU A 544 -27.05 35.73 -22.03
N SER A 545 -26.68 34.59 -22.62
CA SER A 545 -27.04 34.22 -23.99
C SER A 545 -27.29 32.70 -24.09
N PRO A 546 -27.67 32.18 -25.27
CA PRO A 546 -27.84 30.74 -25.45
C PRO A 546 -26.58 29.90 -25.24
N THR A 547 -25.39 30.50 -25.24
CA THR A 547 -24.13 29.83 -24.86
C THR A 547 -23.91 29.98 -23.35
N ASP A 548 -23.26 29.03 -22.68
CA ASP A 548 -22.97 29.17 -21.25
C ASP A 548 -21.99 30.33 -20.96
N GLN A 549 -22.29 31.16 -19.96
CA GLN A 549 -21.40 32.17 -19.40
C GLN A 549 -21.06 31.85 -17.95
N THR A 550 -19.79 32.00 -17.57
CA THR A 550 -19.39 31.97 -16.16
C THR A 550 -20.03 33.14 -15.41
N VAL A 551 -20.84 32.82 -14.40
CA VAL A 551 -21.52 33.82 -13.56
C VAL A 551 -20.97 33.87 -12.14
N LEU A 552 -20.34 32.78 -11.70
CA LEU A 552 -19.77 32.66 -10.36
C LEU A 552 -18.59 31.68 -10.39
N SER A 553 -17.46 32.09 -9.84
CA SER A 553 -16.30 31.22 -9.60
C SER A 553 -16.21 30.83 -8.11
N ALA A 554 -15.55 29.72 -7.81
CA ALA A 554 -15.44 29.20 -6.44
C ALA A 554 -14.86 30.22 -5.43
N ASP A 555 -13.89 31.04 -5.84
CA ASP A 555 -13.25 32.08 -5.04
C ASP A 555 -14.18 33.27 -4.70
N GLN A 556 -15.30 33.39 -5.41
CA GLN A 556 -16.32 34.42 -5.20
C GLN A 556 -17.44 33.98 -4.24
N MET A 557 -17.37 32.72 -3.76
CA MET A 557 -18.33 32.13 -2.82
C MET A 557 -17.78 32.11 -1.39
N THR A 558 -18.67 32.18 -0.42
CA THR A 558 -18.32 31.97 0.99
C THR A 558 -18.07 30.48 1.22
N ALA A 559 -16.85 30.14 1.63
CA ALA A 559 -16.45 28.77 1.91
C ALA A 559 -16.61 28.42 3.40
N ASP A 560 -17.26 27.30 3.68
CA ASP A 560 -17.36 26.68 5.00
C ASP A 560 -17.24 25.16 4.87
N ASN A 561 -16.10 24.60 5.29
CA ASN A 561 -15.86 23.15 5.38
C ASN A 561 -16.17 22.35 4.09
N GLY A 562 -15.81 22.89 2.91
CA GLY A 562 -16.07 22.25 1.61
C GLY A 562 -17.46 22.55 1.03
N VAL A 563 -18.25 23.37 1.72
CA VAL A 563 -19.50 23.94 1.21
C VAL A 563 -19.25 25.38 0.79
N TYR A 564 -19.62 25.70 -0.44
CA TYR A 564 -19.47 27.01 -1.05
C TYR A 564 -20.85 27.58 -1.28
N THR A 565 -21.10 28.75 -0.70
CA THR A 565 -22.42 29.40 -0.77
C THR A 565 -22.33 30.83 -1.26
N LYS A 566 -23.33 31.25 -2.04
CA LYS A 566 -23.51 32.65 -2.41
C LYS A 566 -25.00 32.92 -2.57
N THR A 567 -25.47 34.01 -1.97
CA THR A 567 -26.85 34.47 -2.07
C THR A 567 -26.86 35.81 -2.79
N PHE A 568 -27.84 36.00 -3.67
CA PHE A 568 -28.07 37.23 -4.40
C PHE A 568 -29.51 37.73 -4.15
N ASP A 569 -29.60 38.95 -3.66
CA ASP A 569 -30.85 39.69 -3.41
C ASP A 569 -31.48 40.20 -4.71
N GLU A 570 -32.63 40.87 -4.66
CA GLU A 570 -33.31 41.35 -5.86
C GLU A 570 -32.49 42.32 -6.75
N ASN A 571 -31.46 42.95 -6.20
CA ASN A 571 -30.61 43.94 -6.87
C ASN A 571 -29.32 43.36 -7.47
N THR A 572 -29.06 42.08 -7.20
CA THR A 572 -27.88 41.32 -7.65
C THR A 572 -28.30 39.95 -8.20
N GLY A 573 -27.40 39.23 -8.87
CA GLY A 573 -27.75 38.02 -9.60
C GLY A 573 -28.53 38.33 -10.89
N LEU A 574 -29.73 37.78 -11.06
CA LEU A 574 -30.51 37.91 -12.30
C LEU A 574 -31.17 39.29 -12.46
N LEU A 575 -30.89 39.96 -13.59
CA LEU A 575 -31.39 41.30 -13.92
C LEU A 575 -31.81 41.40 -15.39
N LEU A 576 -32.72 42.32 -15.70
CA LEU A 576 -33.10 42.64 -17.09
C LEU A 576 -32.49 43.96 -17.55
N LYS A 577 -32.13 44.06 -18.83
CA LYS A 577 -31.79 45.33 -19.49
C LYS A 577 -32.67 45.51 -20.73
N ALA A 578 -33.52 46.54 -20.71
CA ALA A 578 -34.53 46.80 -21.73
C ALA A 578 -34.41 48.23 -22.35
N SER A 579 -34.80 48.38 -23.62
CA SER A 579 -34.94 49.69 -24.29
C SER A 579 -36.21 50.42 -23.80
N ILE A 580 -36.33 51.74 -23.96
CA ILE A 580 -37.43 52.57 -23.38
C ILE A 580 -38.83 52.04 -23.74
N ALA A 581 -39.03 51.57 -24.99
CA ALA A 581 -40.33 51.07 -25.46
C ALA A 581 -40.72 49.69 -24.90
N ALA A 582 -39.78 49.01 -24.24
CA ALA A 582 -39.85 47.63 -23.80
C ALA A 582 -40.01 47.47 -22.28
N ARG A 583 -40.20 48.56 -21.53
CA ARG A 583 -40.01 48.55 -20.08
C ARG A 583 -41.29 48.32 -19.27
N ALA A 584 -42.46 48.50 -19.87
CA ALA A 584 -43.74 48.25 -19.20
C ALA A 584 -44.24 46.83 -19.49
N GLY A 585 -44.57 46.07 -18.45
CA GLY A 585 -45.11 44.71 -18.57
C GLY A 585 -44.45 43.70 -17.63
N SER A 586 -45.04 42.51 -17.57
CA SER A 586 -44.54 41.41 -16.74
C SER A 586 -43.69 40.45 -17.58
N TYR A 587 -42.46 40.21 -17.14
CA TYR A 587 -41.49 39.37 -17.86
C TYR A 587 -41.11 38.14 -17.04
N THR A 588 -40.94 37.02 -17.75
CA THR A 588 -40.43 35.76 -17.20
C THR A 588 -39.33 35.22 -18.13
N GLY A 589 -38.43 34.41 -17.58
CA GLY A 589 -37.34 33.83 -18.35
C GLY A 589 -36.86 32.54 -17.72
N LYS A 590 -36.38 31.62 -18.56
CA LYS A 590 -35.78 30.36 -18.12
C LYS A 590 -34.26 30.46 -18.25
N VAL A 591 -33.57 30.27 -17.14
CA VAL A 591 -32.10 30.20 -17.08
C VAL A 591 -31.72 28.79 -16.71
N VAL A 592 -30.76 28.24 -17.44
CA VAL A 592 -30.16 26.95 -17.13
C VAL A 592 -28.87 27.22 -16.40
N TRP A 593 -28.71 26.61 -15.23
CA TRP A 593 -27.51 26.70 -14.41
C TRP A 593 -26.72 25.42 -14.54
N THR A 594 -25.43 25.54 -14.84
CA THR A 594 -24.54 24.41 -15.04
C THR A 594 -23.35 24.56 -14.10
N LEU A 595 -23.09 23.55 -13.26
CA LEU A 595 -21.84 23.48 -12.53
C LEU A 595 -20.77 22.88 -13.44
N VAL A 596 -19.67 23.61 -13.61
CA VAL A 596 -18.54 23.19 -14.43
C VAL A 596 -17.32 23.03 -13.56
N ASP A 597 -16.68 21.87 -13.72
CA ASP A 597 -15.40 21.58 -13.10
C ASP A 597 -14.29 22.40 -13.77
N GLY A 598 -13.54 23.13 -12.97
CA GLY A 598 -12.34 23.85 -13.40
C GLY A 598 -11.17 22.88 -13.42
N VAL A 599 -10.51 22.78 -14.58
CA VAL A 599 -9.36 21.88 -14.77
C VAL A 599 -8.27 22.22 -13.75
N HIS A 600 -7.87 21.23 -12.95
CA HIS A 600 -6.72 21.27 -12.04
C HIS A 600 -5.39 21.15 -12.78
#